data_AF-A0A2Z3I7C1-F1
#
_entry.id   AF-A0A2Z3I7C1-F1
#
_cell.length_a   1.000
_cell.length_b   1.000
_cell.length_c   1.000
_cell.angle_alpha   90.00
_cell.angle_beta   90.00
_cell.angle_gamma   90.00
#
_symmetry.space_group_name_H-M   'P 1'
#
loop_
_entity.id
_entity.type
_entity.pdbx_description
1 polymer ?
#
loop_
_entity_poly.entity_id
_entity_poly.type
_entity_poly.pdbx_seq_one_letter_code
_entity_poly.pdbx_strand_id
1 'polypeptide(L)'
;MKTKHASIWKQYGYAWVTLGFFLISLVGHWLFGWFAYVNEQQAHAQPIQVSEYTVEMMRDTLENWQSEFLQLLWQVGGLAVLLYVGSPASKEGDDRVEAKIDEILRRVDPQNGEKIIRSFDEEYAGRHTDSRLAYTKEMSR
;
A
#
# COMPACT_ATOMS: atom_id res chain seq x y z
N MET A 1 4.92 35.52 4.86
CA MET A 1 5.54 34.25 4.39
C MET A 1 4.69 33.73 3.23
N LYS A 2 5.18 33.76 1.97
CA LYS A 2 4.44 33.22 0.81
C LYS A 2 4.61 31.70 0.79
N THR A 3 3.58 30.96 1.17
CA THR A 3 3.55 29.50 0.96
C THR A 3 3.49 29.26 -0.54
N LYS A 4 4.55 28.69 -1.12
CA LYS A 4 4.48 28.18 -2.50
C LYS A 4 3.48 27.02 -2.48
N HIS A 5 2.28 27.22 -3.02
CA HIS A 5 1.39 26.11 -3.32
C HIS A 5 2.13 25.20 -4.29
N ALA A 6 2.55 24.03 -3.80
CA ALA A 6 3.17 23.04 -4.64
C ALA A 6 2.15 22.62 -5.72
N SER A 7 2.59 22.67 -6.98
CA SER A 7 1.71 22.34 -8.11
C SER A 7 1.27 20.88 -8.01
N ILE A 8 -0.05 20.65 -8.10
CA ILE A 8 -0.69 19.32 -8.08
C ILE A 8 -0.02 18.40 -9.11
N TRP A 9 0.39 18.94 -10.26
CA TRP A 9 1.12 18.23 -11.30
C TRP A 9 2.48 17.69 -10.85
N LYS A 10 3.19 18.42 -9.98
CA LYS A 10 4.48 17.97 -9.42
C LYS A 10 4.28 17.00 -8.24
N GLN A 11 3.24 17.23 -7.43
CA GLN A 11 2.95 16.37 -6.28
C GLN A 11 2.45 14.98 -6.70
N TYR A 12 1.67 14.91 -7.78
CA TYR A 12 1.08 13.67 -8.29
C TYR A 12 1.70 13.23 -9.62
N GLY A 13 2.93 13.66 -9.93
CA GLY A 13 3.59 13.35 -11.20
C GLY A 13 3.63 11.86 -11.51
N TYR A 14 3.93 11.02 -10.50
CA TYR A 14 3.88 9.56 -10.64
C TYR A 14 2.49 9.05 -11.02
N ALA A 15 1.43 9.54 -10.36
CA ALA A 15 0.06 9.13 -10.66
C ALA A 15 -0.34 9.48 -12.10
N TRP A 16 0.04 10.67 -12.58
CA TRP A 16 -0.25 11.10 -13.95
C TRP A 16 0.49 10.27 -15.00
N VAL A 17 1.78 9.97 -14.78
CA VAL A 17 2.56 9.13 -15.69
C VAL A 17 1.97 7.72 -15.75
N THR A 18 1.67 7.12 -14.59
CA THR A 18 1.06 5.79 -14.51
C THR A 18 -0.34 5.78 -15.16
N LEU A 19 -1.15 6.80 -14.93
CA LEU A 19 -2.45 6.94 -15.60
C LEU A 19 -2.30 7.05 -17.11
N GLY A 20 -1.30 7.78 -17.59
CA GLY A 20 -0.98 7.88 -19.01
C GLY A 20 -0.65 6.51 -19.62
N PHE A 21 0.26 5.75 -19.00
CA PHE A 21 0.57 4.38 -19.44
C PHE A 21 -0.65 3.47 -19.40
N PHE A 22 -1.45 3.55 -18.35
CA PHE A 22 -2.68 2.77 -18.20
C PHE A 22 -3.69 3.06 -19.32
N LEU A 23 -3.93 4.34 -19.64
CA LEU A 23 -4.85 4.72 -20.72
C LEU A 23 -4.33 4.28 -22.09
N ILE A 24 -3.02 4.42 -22.35
CA ILE A 24 -2.40 3.93 -23.59
C ILE A 24 -2.57 2.42 -23.71
N SER A 25 -2.30 1.66 -22.64
CA SER A 25 -2.47 0.21 -22.66
C SER A 25 -3.93 -0.21 -22.78
N LEU A 26 -4.85 0.50 -22.13
CA LEU A 26 -6.29 0.22 -22.21
C LEU A 26 -6.82 0.45 -23.62
N VAL A 27 -6.45 1.58 -24.24
CA VAL A 27 -6.79 1.85 -25.64
C VAL A 27 -6.16 0.80 -26.56
N GLY A 28 -4.90 0.44 -26.34
CA GLY A 28 -4.24 -0.64 -27.08
C GLY A 28 -4.98 -1.97 -26.96
N HIS A 29 -5.38 -2.37 -25.76
CA HIS A 29 -6.12 -3.60 -25.51
C HIS A 29 -7.42 -3.66 -26.31
N TRP A 30 -8.20 -2.58 -26.32
CA TRP A 30 -9.42 -2.48 -27.13
C TRP A 30 -9.09 -2.45 -28.63
N LEU A 31 -8.14 -1.64 -29.08
CA LEU A 31 -7.78 -1.59 -30.51
C LEU A 31 -7.33 -2.95 -31.06
N PHE A 32 -6.48 -3.68 -30.35
CA PHE A 32 -6.07 -5.01 -30.77
C PHE A 32 -7.21 -6.03 -30.64
N GLY A 33 -8.06 -5.92 -29.63
CA GLY A 33 -9.29 -6.70 -29.50
C GLY A 33 -10.21 -6.51 -30.70
N TRP A 34 -10.35 -5.29 -31.22
CA TRP A 34 -11.15 -5.02 -32.41
C TRP A 34 -10.61 -5.75 -33.64
N PHE A 35 -9.30 -5.72 -33.87
CA PHE A 35 -8.70 -6.45 -35.00
C PHE A 35 -8.89 -7.98 -34.86
N ALA A 36 -8.79 -8.52 -33.64
CA ALA A 36 -9.06 -9.93 -33.37
C ALA A 36 -10.52 -10.30 -33.64
N TYR A 37 -11.47 -9.54 -33.06
CA TYR A 37 -12.91 -9.74 -33.24
C TYR A 37 -13.32 -9.68 -34.72
N VAL A 38 -12.84 -8.67 -35.45
CA VAL A 38 -13.15 -8.53 -36.89
C VAL A 38 -12.60 -9.71 -37.69
N ASN A 39 -11.40 -10.18 -37.39
CA ASN A 39 -10.79 -11.33 -38.07
C ASN A 39 -11.58 -12.62 -37.79
N GLU A 40 -12.02 -12.82 -36.54
CA GLU A 40 -12.84 -13.97 -36.13
C GLU A 40 -14.21 -13.96 -36.82
N GLN A 41 -14.92 -12.83 -36.82
CA GLN A 41 -16.21 -12.72 -37.49
C GLN A 41 -16.10 -12.95 -39.01
N GLN A 42 -15.03 -12.45 -39.65
CA GLN A 42 -14.77 -12.73 -41.06
C GLN A 42 -14.49 -14.22 -41.31
N ALA A 43 -13.70 -14.87 -40.45
CA ALA A 43 -13.42 -16.31 -40.56
C ALA A 43 -14.68 -17.18 -40.41
N HIS A 44 -15.63 -16.73 -39.59
CA HIS A 44 -16.91 -17.41 -39.36
C HIS A 44 -18.06 -16.93 -40.28
N ALA A 45 -17.78 -16.02 -41.22
CA ALA A 45 -18.78 -15.38 -42.09
C ALA A 45 -19.96 -14.74 -41.31
N GLN A 46 -19.68 -14.21 -40.13
CA GLN A 46 -20.64 -13.53 -39.26
C GLN A 46 -20.62 -12.01 -39.50
N PRO A 47 -21.74 -11.31 -39.27
CA PRO A 47 -21.78 -9.86 -39.35
C PRO A 47 -20.97 -9.22 -38.21
N ILE A 48 -20.20 -8.19 -38.54
CA ILE A 48 -19.45 -7.41 -37.56
C ILE A 48 -20.43 -6.50 -36.82
N GLN A 49 -20.62 -6.73 -35.52
CA GLN A 49 -21.52 -5.94 -34.68
C GLN A 49 -20.75 -5.25 -33.55
N VAL A 50 -20.74 -3.91 -33.56
CA VAL A 50 -20.02 -3.12 -32.56
C VAL A 50 -20.56 -3.34 -31.14
N SER A 51 -21.86 -3.63 -31.00
CA SER A 51 -22.49 -3.94 -29.71
C SER A 51 -21.94 -5.22 -29.09
N GLU A 52 -21.78 -6.29 -29.88
CA GLU A 52 -21.24 -7.56 -29.41
C GLU A 52 -19.77 -7.41 -29.02
N TYR A 53 -18.98 -6.76 -29.88
CA TYR A 53 -17.60 -6.41 -29.58
C TYR A 53 -17.47 -5.61 -28.26
N THR A 54 -18.34 -4.63 -28.04
CA THR A 54 -18.30 -3.82 -26.81
C THR A 54 -18.59 -4.67 -25.58
N VAL A 55 -19.58 -5.58 -25.65
CA VAL A 55 -19.90 -6.49 -24.54
C VAL A 55 -18.74 -7.44 -24.26
N GLU A 56 -18.14 -8.02 -25.31
CA GLU A 56 -16.98 -8.90 -25.20
C GLU A 56 -15.78 -8.20 -24.58
N MET A 57 -15.37 -7.05 -25.12
CA MET A 57 -14.24 -6.31 -24.55
C MET A 57 -14.50 -5.81 -23.14
N MET A 58 -15.74 -5.44 -22.81
CA MET A 58 -16.11 -5.10 -21.43
C MET A 58 -15.97 -6.30 -20.51
N ARG A 59 -16.45 -7.49 -20.91
CA ARG A 59 -16.29 -8.73 -20.15
C ARG A 59 -14.81 -9.00 -19.92
N ASP A 60 -14.01 -9.03 -20.98
CA ASP A 60 -12.59 -9.35 -20.91
C ASP A 60 -11.82 -8.35 -20.03
N THR A 61 -12.14 -7.05 -20.15
CA THR A 61 -11.57 -6.00 -19.29
C THR A 61 -11.95 -6.21 -17.83
N LEU A 62 -13.22 -6.54 -17.54
CA LEU A 62 -13.71 -6.74 -16.18
C LEU A 62 -13.22 -8.05 -15.56
N GLU A 63 -13.06 -9.11 -16.34
CA GLU A 63 -12.47 -10.37 -15.89
C GLU A 63 -11.00 -10.18 -15.50
N ASN A 64 -10.22 -9.48 -16.33
CA ASN A 64 -8.85 -9.11 -16.00
C ASN A 64 -8.78 -8.21 -14.75
N TRP A 65 -9.68 -7.24 -14.64
CA TRP A 65 -9.75 -6.38 -13.46
C TRP A 65 -10.11 -7.18 -12.20
N GLN A 66 -11.09 -8.08 -12.29
CA GLN A 66 -11.51 -8.94 -11.18
C GLN A 66 -10.35 -9.80 -10.68
N SER A 67 -9.62 -10.46 -11.58
CA SER A 67 -8.53 -11.38 -11.21
C SER A 67 -7.37 -10.63 -10.56
N GLU A 68 -6.97 -9.49 -11.11
CA GLU A 68 -5.89 -8.65 -10.57
C GLU A 68 -6.26 -8.07 -9.20
N PHE A 69 -7.52 -7.61 -9.01
CA PHE A 69 -7.98 -7.14 -7.70
C PHE A 69 -7.99 -8.27 -6.66
N LEU A 70 -8.47 -9.45 -7.03
CA LEU A 70 -8.45 -10.61 -6.14
C LEU A 70 -7.02 -11.00 -5.77
N GLN A 71 -6.10 -10.97 -6.73
CA GLN A 71 -4.68 -11.22 -6.49
C GLN A 71 -4.07 -10.19 -5.53
N LEU A 72 -4.28 -8.89 -5.76
CA LEU A 72 -3.77 -7.82 -4.90
C LEU A 72 -4.35 -7.90 -3.49
N LEU A 73 -5.66 -8.17 -3.37
CA LEU A 73 -6.31 -8.38 -2.07
C LEU A 73 -5.72 -9.59 -1.34
N TRP A 74 -5.51 -10.70 -2.03
CA TRP A 74 -4.90 -11.89 -1.45
C TRP A 74 -3.46 -11.65 -1.04
N GLN A 75 -2.67 -10.97 -1.87
CA GLN A 75 -1.27 -10.66 -1.58
C GLN A 75 -1.17 -9.71 -0.38
N VAL A 76 -1.78 -8.53 -0.45
CA VAL A 76 -1.67 -7.51 0.60
C VAL A 76 -2.40 -7.96 1.87
N GLY A 77 -3.64 -8.44 1.73
CA GLY A 77 -4.45 -8.91 2.86
C GLY A 77 -3.89 -10.18 3.49
N GLY A 78 -3.49 -11.15 2.67
CA GLY A 78 -2.86 -12.39 3.15
C GLY A 78 -1.51 -12.12 3.83
N LEU A 79 -0.65 -11.28 3.25
CA LEU A 79 0.59 -10.87 3.90
C LEU A 79 0.31 -10.10 5.20
N ALA A 80 -0.66 -9.20 5.21
CA ALA A 80 -1.03 -8.47 6.43
C ALA A 80 -1.51 -9.41 7.53
N VAL A 81 -2.33 -10.42 7.19
CA VAL A 81 -2.78 -11.45 8.14
C VAL A 81 -1.62 -12.30 8.63
N LEU A 82 -0.73 -12.76 7.73
CA LEU A 82 0.44 -13.55 8.11
C LEU A 82 1.42 -12.76 8.99
N LEU A 83 1.62 -11.47 8.73
CA LEU A 83 2.43 -10.61 9.59
C LEU A 83 1.74 -10.37 10.94
N TYR A 84 0.41 -10.15 10.94
CA TYR A 84 -0.34 -9.90 12.16
C TYR A 84 -0.42 -11.13 13.08
N VAL A 85 -0.70 -12.31 12.51
CA VAL A 85 -0.87 -13.57 13.25
C VAL A 85 0.47 -14.28 13.48
N GLY A 86 1.38 -14.19 12.53
CA GLY A 86 2.57 -15.03 12.43
C GLY A 86 3.91 -14.34 12.70
N SER A 87 3.97 -13.04 13.00
CA SER A 87 5.22 -12.40 13.42
C SER A 87 5.31 -12.29 14.96
N PRO A 88 5.96 -13.25 15.64
CA PRO A 88 6.50 -13.02 16.99
C PRO A 88 7.65 -11.99 16.94
N ALA A 89 8.28 -11.81 15.77
CA ALA A 89 9.39 -10.89 15.56
C ALA A 89 9.05 -9.40 15.80
N SER A 90 7.79 -8.97 15.67
CA SER A 90 7.40 -7.59 15.99
C SER A 90 7.32 -7.35 17.51
N LYS A 91 6.82 -8.31 18.29
CA LYS A 91 6.78 -8.20 19.75
C LYS A 91 8.14 -8.46 20.37
N GLU A 92 8.79 -9.56 19.99
CA GLU A 92 10.16 -9.87 20.42
C GLU A 92 11.20 -8.85 19.92
N GLY A 93 10.91 -8.15 18.82
CA GLY A 93 11.73 -7.06 18.30
C GLY A 93 11.71 -5.85 19.22
N ASP A 94 10.52 -5.36 19.55
CA ASP A 94 10.33 -4.18 20.40
C ASP A 94 10.81 -4.45 21.83
N ASP A 95 10.41 -5.59 22.44
CA ASP A 95 10.84 -5.96 23.80
C ASP A 95 12.37 -6.09 23.89
N ARG A 96 13.01 -6.63 22.85
CA ARG A 96 14.47 -6.76 22.78
C ARG A 96 15.17 -5.41 22.54
N VAL A 97 14.53 -4.49 21.82
CA VAL A 97 15.05 -3.13 21.62
C VAL A 97 14.96 -2.34 22.92
N GLU A 98 13.83 -2.41 23.62
CA GLU A 98 13.62 -1.82 24.94
C GLU A 98 14.67 -2.31 25.93
N ALA A 99 14.85 -3.64 26.06
CA ALA A 99 15.88 -4.22 26.92
C ALA A 99 17.31 -3.75 26.59
N LYS A 100 17.62 -3.51 25.30
CA LYS A 100 18.92 -2.97 24.88
C LYS A 100 19.07 -1.49 25.24
N ILE A 101 18.02 -0.69 25.09
CA ILE A 101 18.00 0.73 25.43
C ILE A 101 18.16 0.91 26.95
N ASP A 102 17.46 0.11 27.74
CA ASP A 102 17.57 0.11 29.20
C ASP A 102 19.00 -0.20 29.66
N GLU A 103 19.63 -1.22 29.06
CA GLU A 103 21.01 -1.58 29.37
C GLU A 103 21.99 -0.45 29.01
N ILE A 104 21.75 0.26 27.90
CA ILE A 104 22.55 1.43 27.53
C ILE A 104 22.34 2.56 28.54
N LEU A 105 21.10 2.86 28.93
CA LEU A 105 20.79 3.91 29.91
C LEU A 105 21.44 3.64 31.27
N ARG A 106 21.40 2.38 31.74
CA ARG A 106 22.08 1.95 32.98
C ARG A 106 23.59 2.18 32.92
N ARG A 107 24.21 2.02 31.75
CA ARG A 107 25.66 2.23 31.56
C ARG A 107 26.04 3.70 31.37
N VAL A 108 25.20 4.49 30.70
CA VAL A 108 25.47 5.89 30.38
C VAL A 108 25.20 6.82 31.57
N ASP A 109 24.11 6.58 32.32
CA ASP A 109 23.79 7.30 33.54
C ASP A 109 23.40 6.34 34.68
N PRO A 110 24.39 5.80 35.42
CA PRO A 110 24.13 4.88 36.52
C PRO A 110 23.37 5.49 37.70
N GLN A 111 23.35 6.82 37.83
CA GLN A 111 22.75 7.51 38.98
C GLN A 111 21.26 7.78 38.76
N ASN A 112 20.86 8.11 37.53
CA ASN A 112 19.48 8.45 37.20
C ASN A 112 18.80 7.49 36.22
N GLY A 113 19.54 6.61 35.53
CA GLY A 113 19.01 5.72 34.51
C GLY A 113 17.82 4.88 34.98
N GLU A 114 17.92 4.29 36.17
CA GLU A 114 16.82 3.54 36.81
C GLU A 114 15.56 4.39 37.05
N LYS A 115 15.74 5.65 37.45
CA LYS A 115 14.61 6.56 37.69
C LYS A 115 13.94 6.98 36.39
N ILE A 116 14.74 7.19 35.34
CA ILE A 116 14.28 7.58 34.01
C ILE A 116 13.49 6.43 33.38
N ILE A 117 14.03 5.21 33.39
CA ILE A 117 13.34 4.00 32.90
C ILE A 117 12.00 3.85 33.62
N ARG A 118 11.99 3.88 34.96
CA ARG A 118 10.76 3.76 35.75
C ARG A 118 9.74 4.86 35.44
N SER A 119 10.18 6.09 35.20
CA SER A 119 9.26 7.18 34.84
C SER A 119 8.62 6.96 33.46
N PHE A 120 9.35 6.38 32.51
CA PHE A 120 8.79 5.99 31.22
C PHE A 120 7.85 4.79 31.38
N ASP A 121 8.23 3.77 32.16
CA ASP A 121 7.34 2.63 32.42
C ASP A 121 6.02 3.10 33.02
N GLU A 122 6.02 4.01 34.01
CA GLU A 122 4.81 4.54 34.62
C GLU A 122 3.97 5.42 33.66
N GLU A 123 4.60 6.25 32.82
CA GLU A 123 3.91 7.10 31.83
C GLU A 123 3.33 6.27 30.65
N TYR A 124 3.91 5.10 30.37
CA TYR A 124 3.56 4.26 29.23
C TYR A 124 2.98 2.89 29.61
N ALA A 125 2.79 2.58 30.90
CA ALA A 125 2.32 1.29 31.45
C ALA A 125 0.99 0.76 30.85
N GLY A 126 0.18 1.63 30.26
CA GLY A 126 -1.08 1.27 29.58
C GLY A 126 -1.01 1.21 28.06
N ARG A 127 0.16 1.39 27.44
CA ARG A 127 0.36 1.61 26.00
C ARG A 127 1.20 0.53 25.29
N HIS A 128 1.39 -0.64 25.89
CA HIS A 128 2.07 -1.79 25.25
C HIS A 128 1.39 -2.34 23.97
N THR A 129 0.35 -1.68 23.46
CA THR A 129 -0.37 -2.10 22.24
C THR A 129 -0.45 -1.05 21.13
N ASP A 130 0.13 0.15 21.26
CA ASP A 130 -0.05 1.15 20.21
C ASP A 130 1.23 1.92 19.88
N SER A 131 2.03 1.33 19.00
CA SER A 131 3.26 1.87 18.42
C SER A 131 3.03 3.06 17.47
N ARG A 132 1.89 3.76 17.52
CA ARG A 132 1.52 4.79 16.54
C ARG A 132 1.35 6.23 17.05
N LEU A 133 1.43 6.49 18.35
CA LEU A 133 1.12 7.82 18.90
C LEU A 133 2.29 8.64 19.47
N ALA A 134 3.53 8.13 19.41
CA ALA A 134 4.68 8.87 19.96
C ALA A 134 5.13 10.06 19.10
N TYR A 135 4.92 10.03 17.78
CA TYR A 135 5.51 11.03 16.88
C TYR A 135 4.77 12.39 16.83
N THR A 136 3.48 12.43 17.19
CA THR A 136 2.65 13.63 16.99
C THR A 136 2.77 14.63 18.13
N LYS A 137 3.25 14.22 19.31
CA LYS A 137 3.23 15.09 20.50
C LYS A 137 4.46 16.02 20.62
N GLU A 138 5.58 15.69 19.95
CA GLU A 138 6.81 16.51 20.01
C GLU A 138 6.84 17.69 19.02
N MET A 139 6.02 17.69 17.94
CA MET A 139 5.99 18.79 16.97
C MET A 139 5.01 19.93 17.32
N SER A 140 4.29 19.83 18.44
CA SER A 140 3.25 20.77 18.88
C SER A 140 3.59 21.49 20.20
N ARG A 141 4.84 21.41 20.67
CA ARG A 141 5.29 22.15 21.86
C ARG A 141 6.57 22.92 21.59
#